data_AF-A0A4Y7QEP1-F1
#
_entry.id   AF-A0A4Y7QEP1-F1
#
_cell.length_a   1.000
_cell.length_b   1.000
_cell.length_c   1.000
_cell.angle_alpha   90.00
_cell.angle_beta   90.00
_cell.angle_gamma   90.00
#
_symmetry.space_group_name_H-M   'P 1'
#
loop_
_entity.id
_entity.type
_entity.pdbx_description
1 polymer ?
#
loop_
_entity_poly.entity_id
_entity_poly.type
_entity_poly.pdbx_seq_one_letter_code
_entity_poly.pdbx_strand_id
1 'polypeptide(L)'
;MEALSADGGSVPPSSLDAVPPYIMHSFSPNMVGLQDVVGSNASALNWIVRYPAGSPLILSMVDSGGHQGGVEAQYTVVAGSTNACLPQPVATTFQVTANATILNTCDALKLSISGGKKPYTLSVLITDISEDTVMMGPNDDQFTWINKAPPNTTVLVSAQDA
;
A
#
# COMPACT_ATOMS: atom_id res chain seq x y z
N MET A 1 1.65 43.51 30.13
CA MET A 1 0.20 43.62 29.91
C MET A 1 0.01 44.54 28.73
N GLU A 2 -0.26 43.97 27.57
CA GLU A 2 -1.04 44.59 26.49
C GLU A 2 -1.27 43.49 25.45
N ALA A 3 -2.55 43.28 25.13
CA ALA A 3 -3.03 42.26 24.23
C ALA A 3 -3.05 42.80 22.80
N LEU A 4 -2.66 41.98 21.84
CA LEU A 4 -3.03 42.15 20.44
C LEU A 4 -3.97 41.00 20.07
N SER A 5 -5.23 41.38 19.88
CA SER A 5 -6.30 40.60 19.27
C SER A 5 -5.99 40.42 17.78
N ALA A 6 -6.06 39.19 17.28
CA ALA A 6 -6.08 38.89 15.85
C ALA A 6 -7.35 38.08 15.54
N ASP A 7 -8.30 38.83 15.01
CA ASP A 7 -9.37 38.53 14.07
C ASP A 7 -9.60 37.06 13.65
N GLY A 8 -10.87 36.63 13.78
CA GLY A 8 -11.40 35.32 13.42
C GLY A 8 -11.58 35.12 11.92
N GLY A 9 -10.49 35.17 11.17
CA GLY A 9 -10.44 34.68 9.80
C GLY A 9 -10.10 33.19 9.79
N SER A 10 -11.02 32.33 9.34
CA SER A 10 -10.73 30.92 9.10
C SER A 10 -9.56 30.80 8.12
N VAL A 11 -8.40 30.38 8.62
CA VAL A 11 -7.31 29.90 7.77
C VAL A 11 -7.92 28.77 6.91
N PRO A 12 -7.92 28.86 5.57
CA PRO A 12 -8.33 27.72 4.75
C PRO A 12 -7.43 26.54 5.16
N PRO A 13 -7.96 25.33 5.40
CA PRO A 13 -7.14 24.21 5.82
C PRO A 13 -6.00 24.08 4.82
N SER A 14 -4.76 24.15 5.31
CA SER A 14 -3.60 23.84 4.49
C SER A 14 -3.83 22.45 3.92
N SER A 15 -3.48 22.25 2.64
CA SER A 15 -3.56 20.98 1.92
C SER A 15 -2.59 19.90 2.45
N LEU A 16 -2.38 19.86 3.76
CA LEU A 16 -1.44 19.04 4.53
C LEU A 16 -2.11 18.39 5.76
N ASP A 17 -3.39 18.65 6.01
CA ASP A 17 -4.12 17.98 7.09
C ASP A 17 -4.58 16.61 6.61
N ALA A 18 -4.08 15.56 7.27
CA ALA A 18 -4.47 14.19 6.94
C ALA A 18 -5.98 14.00 7.12
N VAL A 19 -6.62 13.40 6.13
CA VAL A 19 -8.08 13.30 6.00
C VAL A 19 -8.55 11.90 6.41
N PRO A 20 -9.09 11.69 7.63
CA PRO A 20 -9.59 10.39 8.04
C PRO A 20 -10.79 9.94 7.19
N PRO A 21 -11.07 8.62 7.08
CA PRO A 21 -10.37 7.52 7.76
C PRO A 21 -8.96 7.26 7.23
N TYR A 22 -8.13 6.69 8.10
CA TYR A 22 -6.81 6.17 7.78
C TYR A 22 -6.94 4.71 7.36
N ILE A 23 -6.25 4.35 6.29
CA ILE A 23 -6.29 3.04 5.67
C ILE A 23 -4.87 2.47 5.67
N MET A 24 -4.69 1.35 6.35
CA MET A 24 -3.46 0.57 6.31
C MET A 24 -3.50 -0.34 5.10
N HIS A 25 -2.55 -0.17 4.20
CA HIS A 25 -2.22 -1.14 3.17
C HIS A 25 -1.11 -2.05 3.70
N SER A 26 -1.32 -3.35 3.61
CA SER A 26 -0.33 -4.34 4.04
C SER A 26 -0.10 -5.35 2.94
N PHE A 27 1.18 -5.67 2.72
CA PHE A 27 1.59 -6.50 1.60
C PHE A 27 2.66 -7.49 2.03
N SER A 28 2.56 -8.70 1.48
CA SER A 28 3.63 -9.69 1.54
C SER A 28 3.80 -10.32 0.16
N PRO A 29 5.03 -10.65 -0.26
CA PRO A 29 5.28 -11.45 -1.45
C PRO A 29 4.40 -12.71 -1.49
N ASN A 30 3.80 -12.96 -2.65
CA ASN A 30 2.96 -14.12 -2.95
C ASN A 30 1.72 -14.29 -2.05
N MET A 31 1.31 -13.24 -1.34
CA MET A 31 0.06 -13.20 -0.58
C MET A 31 -0.82 -12.06 -1.06
N VAL A 32 -2.11 -12.17 -0.75
CA VAL A 32 -3.08 -11.12 -1.05
C VAL A 32 -2.73 -9.88 -0.22
N GLY A 33 -2.59 -8.73 -0.89
CA GLY A 33 -2.49 -7.43 -0.23
C GLY A 33 -3.82 -7.05 0.43
N LEU A 34 -3.77 -6.49 1.62
CA LEU A 34 -4.96 -6.13 2.39
C LEU A 34 -5.01 -4.62 2.64
N GLN A 35 -6.19 -4.04 2.49
CA GLN A 35 -6.48 -2.66 2.86
C GLN A 35 -7.46 -2.67 4.03
N ASP A 36 -7.05 -2.10 5.16
CA ASP A 36 -7.81 -2.08 6.41
C ASP A 36 -8.05 -0.64 6.85
N VAL A 37 -9.30 -0.26 7.08
CA VAL A 37 -9.58 1.00 7.80
C VAL A 37 -9.14 0.83 9.25
N VAL A 38 -8.17 1.62 9.70
CA VAL A 38 -7.57 1.50 11.03
C VAL A 38 -8.05 2.55 12.03
N GLY A 39 -8.84 3.53 11.57
CA GLY A 39 -9.51 4.50 12.42
C GLY A 39 -9.62 5.88 11.79
N SER A 40 -10.20 6.82 12.55
CA SER A 40 -10.32 8.23 12.13
C SER A 40 -9.55 9.19 13.03
N ASN A 41 -8.93 8.69 14.09
CA ASN A 41 -8.09 9.46 15.00
C ASN A 41 -6.63 8.99 14.86
N ALA A 42 -5.75 9.86 14.33
CA ALA A 42 -4.34 9.53 14.10
C ALA A 42 -3.59 9.12 15.38
N SER A 43 -4.05 9.55 16.56
CA SER A 43 -3.46 9.19 17.85
C SER A 43 -4.00 7.87 18.44
N ALA A 44 -4.98 7.24 17.79
CA ALA A 44 -5.65 6.05 18.27
C ALA A 44 -6.08 5.14 17.10
N LEU A 45 -5.08 4.63 16.36
CA LEU A 45 -5.28 3.66 15.29
C LEU A 45 -5.27 2.24 15.85
N ASN A 46 -6.08 1.37 15.26
CA ASN A 46 -6.11 -0.06 15.60
C ASN A 46 -6.07 -0.88 14.31
N TRP A 47 -5.11 -1.80 14.23
CA TRP A 47 -4.92 -2.67 13.09
C TRP A 47 -4.77 -4.12 13.56
N ILE A 48 -5.37 -5.05 12.82
CA ILE A 48 -5.28 -6.49 13.09
C ILE A 48 -4.43 -7.13 12.00
N VAL A 49 -3.31 -7.73 12.39
CA VAL A 49 -2.44 -8.46 11.46
C VAL A 49 -3.16 -9.73 10.99
N ARG A 50 -3.33 -9.88 9.67
CA ARG A 50 -4.00 -11.02 9.04
C ARG A 50 -3.06 -11.87 8.19
N TYR A 51 -1.79 -11.90 8.57
CA TYR A 51 -0.74 -12.69 7.93
C TYR A 51 -0.15 -13.71 8.92
N PRO A 52 0.23 -14.91 8.47
CA PRO A 52 0.81 -15.91 9.35
C PRO A 52 2.18 -15.48 9.88
N ALA A 53 2.56 -16.02 11.05
CA ALA A 53 3.89 -15.79 11.62
C ALA A 53 5.01 -16.20 10.64
N GLY A 54 6.07 -15.41 10.60
CA GLY A 54 7.19 -15.54 9.66
C GLY A 54 7.01 -14.82 8.33
N SER A 55 5.82 -14.27 8.05
CA SER A 55 5.58 -13.50 6.83
C SER A 55 6.36 -12.17 6.84
N PRO A 56 7.08 -11.82 5.77
CA PRO A 56 7.61 -10.47 5.61
C PRO A 56 6.46 -9.51 5.24
N LEU A 57 6.41 -8.34 5.86
CA LEU A 57 5.38 -7.34 5.62
C LEU A 57 5.97 -6.01 5.23
N ILE A 58 5.44 -5.41 4.17
CA ILE A 58 5.61 -3.99 3.86
C ILE A 58 4.28 -3.33 4.16
N LEU A 59 4.34 -2.21 4.88
CA LEU A 59 3.18 -1.45 5.32
C LEU A 59 3.20 -0.08 4.67
N SER A 60 2.03 0.40 4.28
CA SER A 60 1.83 1.75 3.77
C SER A 60 0.54 2.29 4.38
N MET A 61 0.55 3.57 4.74
CA MET A 61 -0.64 4.23 5.26
C MET A 61 -1.09 5.30 4.27
N VAL A 62 -2.39 5.29 3.96
CA VAL A 62 -3.02 6.33 3.15
C VAL A 62 -4.21 6.89 3.91
N ASP A 63 -4.45 8.18 3.76
CA ASP A 63 -5.67 8.80 4.26
C ASP A 63 -6.80 8.67 3.20
N SER A 64 -8.03 9.06 3.56
CA SER A 64 -9.16 8.98 2.64
C SER A 64 -9.12 9.99 1.49
N GLY A 65 -8.27 11.02 1.60
CA GLY A 65 -7.96 11.97 0.52
C GLY A 65 -6.92 11.44 -0.47
N GLY A 66 -6.32 10.28 -0.20
CA GLY A 66 -5.24 9.69 -1.00
C GLY A 66 -3.84 10.22 -0.66
N HIS A 67 -3.68 10.96 0.44
CA HIS A 67 -2.38 11.40 0.89
C HIS A 67 -1.65 10.25 1.60
N GLN A 68 -0.39 10.03 1.24
CA GLN A 68 0.44 8.99 1.82
C GLN A 68 1.07 9.45 3.13
N GLY A 69 0.94 8.62 4.16
CA GLY A 69 1.67 8.77 5.43
C GLY A 69 3.08 8.17 5.39
N GLY A 70 3.42 7.46 4.30
CA GLY A 70 4.71 6.82 4.08
C GLY A 70 4.57 5.33 3.78
N VAL A 71 5.64 4.75 3.23
CA VAL A 71 5.82 3.30 3.06
C VAL A 71 6.95 2.88 3.97
N GLU A 72 6.66 2.02 4.91
CA GLU A 72 7.65 1.52 5.86
C GLU A 72 8.51 0.41 5.25
N ALA A 73 9.69 0.22 5.84
CA ALA A 73 10.55 -0.93 5.58
C ALA A 73 9.87 -2.27 5.89
N GLN A 74 10.58 -3.36 5.59
CA GLN A 74 10.08 -4.72 5.78
C GLN A 74 10.08 -5.14 7.27
N TYR A 75 8.89 -5.45 7.80
CA TYR A 75 8.68 -6.13 9.08
C TYR A 75 8.61 -7.64 8.92
N THR A 76 8.72 -8.39 10.03
CA THR A 76 8.43 -9.83 10.07
C THR A 76 7.34 -10.10 11.10
N VAL A 77 6.28 -10.79 10.69
CA VAL A 77 5.19 -11.16 11.60
C VAL A 77 5.71 -12.14 12.64
N VAL A 78 5.54 -11.79 13.91
CA VAL A 78 5.79 -12.71 15.03
C VAL A 78 4.51 -13.44 15.43
N ALA A 79 4.64 -14.61 16.05
CA ALA A 79 3.48 -15.39 16.48
C ALA A 79 2.66 -14.63 17.53
N GLY A 80 1.35 -14.54 17.31
CA GLY A 80 0.38 -14.06 18.29
C GLY A 80 -0.04 -15.15 19.28
N SER A 81 -0.95 -14.80 20.19
CA SER A 81 -1.55 -15.77 21.12
C SER A 81 -2.54 -16.72 20.44
N THR A 82 -3.11 -16.33 19.30
CA THR A 82 -4.06 -17.13 18.51
C THR A 82 -3.89 -16.86 17.01
N ASN A 83 -4.43 -17.76 16.18
CA ASN A 83 -4.52 -17.61 14.72
C ASN A 83 -5.95 -17.26 14.24
N ALA A 84 -6.83 -16.82 15.15
CA ALA A 84 -8.27 -16.69 14.87
C ALA A 84 -8.60 -15.62 13.82
N CYS A 85 -7.72 -14.65 13.60
CA CYS A 85 -7.86 -13.59 12.60
C CYS A 85 -7.21 -13.91 11.24
N LEU A 86 -6.51 -15.05 11.13
CA LEU A 86 -5.89 -15.42 9.86
C LEU A 86 -6.98 -15.79 8.84
N PRO A 87 -6.90 -15.25 7.61
CA PRO A 87 -7.86 -15.59 6.58
C PRO A 87 -7.73 -17.07 6.22
N GLN A 88 -8.86 -17.70 5.92
CA GLN A 88 -8.85 -19.04 5.37
C GLN A 88 -8.17 -19.00 3.99
N PRO A 89 -7.27 -19.95 3.65
CA PRO A 89 -6.68 -20.01 2.32
C PRO A 89 -7.77 -20.09 1.25
N VAL A 90 -7.81 -19.10 0.37
CA VAL A 90 -8.71 -19.10 -0.79
C VAL A 90 -7.88 -19.54 -1.99
N ALA A 91 -8.32 -20.60 -2.67
CA ALA A 91 -7.74 -20.96 -3.96
C ALA A 91 -8.16 -19.90 -4.99
N THR A 92 -7.20 -19.14 -5.49
CA THR A 92 -7.41 -18.14 -6.54
C THR A 92 -6.52 -18.43 -7.74
N THR A 93 -7.05 -18.18 -8.93
CA THR A 93 -6.27 -18.17 -10.18
C THR A 93 -5.65 -16.80 -10.46
N PHE A 94 -5.95 -15.80 -9.62
CA PHE A 94 -5.41 -14.46 -9.75
C PHE A 94 -3.92 -14.43 -9.42
N GLN A 95 -3.10 -14.04 -10.40
CA GLN A 95 -1.66 -14.02 -10.26
C GLN A 95 -1.06 -12.79 -10.95
N VAL A 96 0.01 -12.28 -10.35
CA VAL A 96 0.86 -11.23 -10.92
C VAL A 96 2.25 -11.82 -11.08
N THR A 97 2.83 -11.67 -12.26
CA THR A 97 4.18 -12.14 -12.57
C THR A 97 5.00 -10.99 -13.13
N ALA A 98 6.27 -10.97 -12.77
CA ALA A 98 7.25 -10.01 -13.25
C ALA A 98 8.30 -10.73 -14.09
N ASN A 99 8.76 -10.10 -15.17
CA ASN A 99 9.79 -10.66 -16.03
C ASN A 99 11.22 -10.62 -15.41
N ALA A 100 11.41 -9.86 -14.34
CA ALA A 100 12.68 -9.70 -13.64
C ALA A 100 12.46 -9.45 -12.14
N THR A 101 13.43 -9.88 -11.32
CA THR A 101 13.46 -9.65 -9.87
C THR A 101 14.61 -8.76 -9.41
N ILE A 102 15.54 -8.46 -10.33
CA ILE A 102 16.66 -7.54 -10.12
C ILE A 102 16.60 -6.52 -11.26
N LEU A 103 16.58 -5.24 -10.90
CA LEU A 103 16.44 -4.11 -11.81
C LEU A 103 17.45 -3.04 -11.44
N ASN A 104 18.02 -2.39 -12.44
CA ASN A 104 18.68 -1.10 -12.24
C ASN A 104 17.64 0.01 -12.28
N THR A 105 17.98 1.18 -11.73
CA THR A 105 17.18 2.38 -11.92
C THR A 105 17.02 2.64 -13.43
N CYS A 106 15.82 3.04 -13.83
CA CYS A 106 15.33 3.24 -15.20
C CYS A 106 15.08 1.96 -16.03
N ASP A 107 15.32 0.76 -15.50
CA ASP A 107 14.95 -0.47 -16.21
C ASP A 107 13.42 -0.65 -16.28
N ALA A 108 12.94 -1.26 -17.36
CA ALA A 108 11.54 -1.59 -17.53
C ALA A 108 11.19 -2.94 -16.86
N LEU A 109 10.22 -2.91 -15.95
CA LEU A 109 9.60 -4.09 -15.36
C LEU A 109 8.29 -4.38 -16.09
N LYS A 110 8.22 -5.54 -16.75
CA LYS A 110 7.01 -6.02 -17.39
C LYS A 110 6.25 -6.91 -16.42
N LEU A 111 5.02 -6.51 -16.16
CA LEU A 111 4.06 -7.21 -15.33
C LEU A 111 3.04 -7.91 -16.21
N SER A 112 2.70 -9.15 -15.88
CA SER A 112 1.60 -9.89 -16.49
C SER A 112 0.65 -10.37 -15.40
N ILE A 113 -0.62 -10.07 -15.58
CA ILE A 113 -1.70 -10.40 -14.65
C ILE A 113 -2.62 -11.42 -15.32
N SER A 114 -2.97 -12.47 -14.59
CA SER A 114 -3.91 -13.48 -15.06
C SER A 114 -4.95 -13.79 -13.98
N GLY A 115 -6.11 -14.31 -14.39
CA GLY A 115 -7.23 -14.58 -13.48
C GLY A 115 -7.95 -13.31 -12.99
N GLY A 116 -8.81 -13.45 -11.98
CA GLY A 116 -9.59 -12.36 -11.42
C GLY A 116 -10.53 -11.67 -12.42
N LYS A 117 -11.03 -10.49 -12.07
CA LYS A 117 -11.91 -9.66 -12.90
C LYS A 117 -11.29 -8.30 -13.26
N LYS A 118 -11.21 -8.01 -14.56
CA LYS A 118 -10.74 -6.70 -15.08
C LYS A 118 -11.76 -5.57 -14.82
N PRO A 119 -11.34 -4.29 -14.78
CA PRO A 119 -9.95 -3.80 -14.82
C PRO A 119 -9.20 -4.08 -13.52
N TYR A 120 -7.88 -4.17 -13.60
CA TYR A 120 -7.02 -4.31 -12.43
C TYR A 120 -6.53 -2.96 -11.93
N THR A 121 -6.31 -2.87 -10.63
CA THR A 121 -5.60 -1.77 -9.99
C THR A 121 -4.25 -2.29 -9.51
N LEU A 122 -3.16 -1.69 -10.00
CA LEU A 122 -1.79 -2.00 -9.58
C LEU A 122 -1.36 -1.05 -8.47
N SER A 123 -0.73 -1.57 -7.43
CA SER A 123 0.01 -0.80 -6.43
C SER A 123 1.49 -1.14 -6.56
N VAL A 124 2.34 -0.14 -6.76
CA VAL A 124 3.80 -0.27 -6.81
C VAL A 124 4.39 0.43 -5.60
N LEU A 125 5.00 -0.34 -4.72
CA LEU A 125 5.63 0.14 -3.51
C LEU A 125 7.14 0.19 -3.71
N ILE A 126 7.72 1.34 -3.42
CA ILE A 126 9.16 1.51 -3.24
C ILE A 126 9.38 1.73 -1.75
N THR A 127 9.97 0.74 -1.09
CA THR A 127 10.22 0.75 0.37
C THR A 127 10.92 2.04 0.82
N ASP A 128 10.45 2.61 1.93
CA ASP A 128 10.92 3.88 2.52
C ASP A 128 10.75 5.13 1.61
N ILE A 129 10.02 5.02 0.49
CA ILE A 129 9.90 6.10 -0.49
C ILE A 129 8.43 6.41 -0.83
N SER A 130 7.71 5.49 -1.46
CA SER A 130 6.37 5.79 -2.00
C SER A 130 5.55 4.56 -2.36
N GLU A 131 4.22 4.74 -2.40
CA GLU A 131 3.28 3.80 -3.02
C GLU A 131 2.57 4.48 -4.19
N ASP A 132 2.67 3.95 -5.40
CA ASP A 132 1.95 4.48 -6.57
C ASP A 132 0.84 3.51 -6.98
N THR A 133 -0.37 4.03 -7.18
CA THR A 133 -1.52 3.23 -7.63
C THR A 133 -1.90 3.60 -9.06
N VAL A 134 -2.11 2.59 -9.91
CA VAL A 134 -2.49 2.75 -11.33
C VAL A 134 -3.65 1.83 -11.68
N MET A 135 -4.74 2.42 -12.18
CA MET A 135 -5.84 1.66 -12.77
C MET A 135 -5.49 1.30 -14.22
N MET A 136 -5.53 0.00 -14.53
CA MET A 136 -5.28 -0.50 -15.89
C MET A 136 -6.50 -0.32 -16.79
N GLY A 137 -6.29 -0.41 -18.11
CA GLY A 137 -7.39 -0.40 -19.07
C GLY A 137 -8.33 -1.60 -18.90
N PRO A 138 -9.58 -1.49 -19.36
CA PRO A 138 -10.63 -2.49 -19.12
C PRO A 138 -10.31 -3.88 -19.69
N ASN A 139 -9.40 -3.97 -20.65
CA ASN A 139 -9.02 -5.21 -21.32
C ASN A 139 -7.55 -5.58 -21.10
N ASP A 140 -6.78 -4.77 -20.37
CA ASP A 140 -5.34 -4.97 -20.23
C ASP A 140 -5.05 -6.11 -19.26
N ASP A 141 -4.04 -6.92 -19.58
CA ASP A 141 -3.47 -7.98 -18.74
C ASP A 141 -1.95 -7.81 -18.57
N GLN A 142 -1.38 -6.76 -19.16
CA GLN A 142 0.04 -6.44 -19.07
C GLN A 142 0.23 -4.97 -18.73
N PHE A 143 1.25 -4.70 -17.93
CA PHE A 143 1.66 -3.34 -17.59
C PHE A 143 3.18 -3.25 -17.63
N THR A 144 3.70 -2.13 -18.11
CA THR A 144 5.14 -1.85 -18.06
C THR A 144 5.38 -0.69 -17.10
N TRP A 145 6.09 -0.97 -16.02
CA TRP A 145 6.54 0.02 -15.07
C TRP A 145 8.02 0.35 -15.31
N ILE A 146 8.40 1.62 -15.17
CA ILE A 146 9.82 2.03 -15.25
C ILE A 146 10.35 2.19 -13.84
N ASN A 147 11.46 1.50 -13.54
CA ASN A 147 12.04 1.51 -12.21
C ASN A 147 12.55 2.90 -11.82
N LYS A 148 11.89 3.54 -10.87
CA LYS A 148 12.31 4.83 -10.31
C LYS A 148 13.03 4.68 -8.97
N ALA A 149 13.16 3.46 -8.45
CA ALA A 149 13.77 3.22 -7.15
C ALA A 149 15.29 3.47 -7.20
N PRO A 150 15.88 4.02 -6.12
CA PRO A 150 17.31 4.03 -5.94
C PRO A 150 17.91 2.61 -5.90
N PRO A 151 19.24 2.49 -6.09
CA PRO A 151 19.93 1.22 -5.89
C PRO A 151 19.73 0.67 -4.47
N ASN A 152 19.68 -0.67 -4.36
CA ASN A 152 19.52 -1.41 -3.09
C ASN A 152 18.19 -1.16 -2.36
N THR A 153 17.16 -0.72 -3.07
CA THR A 153 15.79 -0.57 -2.53
C THR A 153 14.92 -1.75 -2.96
N THR A 154 14.03 -2.20 -2.08
CA THR A 154 13.03 -3.23 -2.42
C THR A 154 11.84 -2.57 -3.10
N VAL A 155 11.44 -3.13 -4.24
CA VAL A 155 10.19 -2.80 -4.93
C VAL A 155 9.23 -3.97 -4.81
N LEU A 156 8.00 -3.69 -4.38
CA LEU A 156 6.92 -4.66 -4.37
C LEU A 156 5.81 -4.20 -5.33
N VAL A 157 5.26 -5.14 -6.07
CA VAL A 157 4.09 -4.91 -6.91
C VAL A 157 2.95 -5.79 -6.42
N SER A 158 1.80 -5.17 -6.19
CA SER A 158 0.54 -5.84 -5.90
C SER A 158 -0.49 -5.48 -6.97
N ALA A 159 -1.45 -6.36 -7.20
CA ALA A 159 -2.61 -6.07 -8.03
C ALA A 159 -3.89 -6.38 -7.26
N GLN A 160 -4.95 -5.67 -7.59
CA GLN A 160 -6.31 -5.89 -7.12
C GLN A 160 -7.23 -6.02 -8.34
N ASP A 161 -8.17 -6.95 -8.28
CA ASP A 161 -9.23 -7.12 -9.26
C ASP A 161 -10.55 -6.46 -8.82
N ALA A 162 -11.50 -6.33 -9.76
CA ALA A 162 -12.74 -5.56 -9.62
C ALA A 162 -13.95 -6.32 -9.04
#